data_AF-A0A2E0I2G4-F1
#
_entry.id   AF-A0A2E0I2G4-F1
#
_cell.length_a   1.000
_cell.length_b   1.000
_cell.length_c   1.000
_cell.angle_alpha   90.00
_cell.angle_beta   90.00
_cell.angle_gamma   90.00
#
_symmetry.space_group_name_H-M   'P 1'
#
loop_
_entity.id
_entity.type
_entity.pdbx_description
1 polymer ?
#
loop_
_entity_poly.entity_id
_entity_poly.type
_entity_poly.pdbx_seq_one_letter_code
_entity_poly.pdbx_strand_id
1 'polypeptide(L)'
;MFVLTLSVQAQEDKYAAKRAANAISFISSNMEISESDATFLEKTLYNKYATNASKIRGKDLTPDEKKQIYRSAFVETRKKLMDVFSKAQVDEITVLERKANTK
;
A
#
# COMPACT_ATOMS: atom_id res chain seq x y z
N MET A 1 33.88 9.62 -24.20
CA MET A 1 33.38 9.63 -22.81
C MET A 1 31.87 9.53 -22.88
N PHE A 2 31.29 8.37 -22.55
CA PHE A 2 29.84 8.14 -22.64
C PHE A 2 29.25 8.34 -21.24
N VAL A 3 28.41 9.37 -21.08
CA VAL A 3 27.70 9.62 -19.81
C VAL A 3 26.44 8.76 -19.83
N LEU A 4 26.42 7.69 -19.04
CA LEU A 4 25.18 6.97 -18.74
C LEU A 4 24.37 7.83 -17.75
N THR A 5 23.43 8.59 -18.27
CA THR A 5 22.30 9.08 -17.49
C THR A 5 21.41 7.89 -17.14
N LEU A 6 21.62 7.30 -15.96
CA LEU A 6 20.65 6.40 -15.35
C LEU A 6 19.41 7.24 -15.00
N SER A 7 18.46 7.33 -15.91
CA SER A 7 17.11 7.73 -15.56
C SER A 7 16.60 6.75 -14.52
N VAL A 8 16.50 7.20 -13.25
CA VAL A 8 15.76 6.50 -12.21
C VAL A 8 14.28 6.59 -12.58
N GLN A 9 13.87 5.83 -13.59
CA GLN A 9 12.52 5.28 -13.57
C GLN A 9 12.52 4.34 -12.37
N ALA A 10 11.88 4.77 -11.28
CA ALA A 10 11.70 3.95 -10.08
C ALA A 10 11.20 2.59 -10.55
N GLN A 11 12.07 1.58 -10.48
CA GLN A 11 11.73 0.23 -10.89
C GLN A 11 10.46 -0.18 -10.15
N GLU A 12 9.45 -0.59 -10.91
CA GLU A 12 8.15 -0.97 -10.35
C GLU A 12 8.36 -1.99 -9.22
N ASP A 13 7.83 -1.67 -8.03
CA ASP A 13 7.95 -2.57 -6.89
C ASP A 13 6.94 -3.72 -7.12
N LYS A 14 7.41 -4.78 -7.76
CA LYS A 14 6.62 -5.98 -8.08
C LYS A 14 5.96 -6.59 -6.85
N TYR A 15 6.58 -6.45 -5.67
CA TYR A 15 6.02 -6.95 -4.41
C TYR A 15 4.86 -6.06 -3.95
N ALA A 16 5.04 -4.74 -4.01
CA ALA A 16 3.96 -3.78 -3.73
C ALA A 16 2.78 -3.95 -4.70
N ALA A 17 3.06 -4.11 -6.00
CA ALA A 17 2.04 -4.33 -7.03
C ALA A 17 1.24 -5.61 -6.73
N LYS A 18 1.92 -6.73 -6.48
CA LYS A 18 1.25 -8.00 -6.14
C LYS A 18 0.40 -7.90 -4.87
N ARG A 19 0.90 -7.23 -3.81
CA ARG A 19 0.12 -7.05 -2.57
C ARG A 19 -1.09 -6.14 -2.76
N ALA A 20 -0.96 -5.09 -3.56
CA ALA A 20 -2.07 -4.21 -3.89
C ALA A 20 -3.15 -4.99 -4.67
N ALA A 21 -2.76 -5.67 -5.75
CA ALA A 21 -3.66 -6.48 -6.57
C ALA A 21 -4.39 -7.56 -5.75
N ASN A 22 -3.67 -8.29 -4.88
CA ASN A 22 -4.27 -9.28 -3.99
C ASN A 22 -5.30 -8.66 -3.03
N ALA A 23 -4.99 -7.48 -2.47
CA ALA A 23 -5.89 -6.77 -1.57
C ALA A 23 -7.15 -6.32 -2.32
N ILE A 24 -7.01 -5.73 -3.51
CA ILE A 24 -8.14 -5.27 -4.32
C ILE A 24 -9.02 -6.43 -4.74
N SER A 25 -8.45 -7.51 -5.27
CA SER A 25 -9.21 -8.70 -5.64
C SER A 25 -10.04 -9.24 -4.47
N PHE A 26 -9.44 -9.30 -3.27
CA PHE A 26 -10.15 -9.76 -2.08
C PHE A 26 -11.22 -8.78 -1.61
N ILE A 27 -10.93 -7.47 -1.59
CA ILE A 27 -11.87 -6.43 -1.17
C ILE A 27 -13.07 -6.38 -2.12
N SER A 28 -12.86 -6.31 -3.43
CA SER A 28 -13.93 -6.28 -4.43
C SER A 28 -14.79 -7.55 -4.43
N SER A 29 -14.29 -8.66 -3.89
CA SER A 29 -15.06 -9.91 -3.72
C SER A 29 -15.92 -9.93 -2.45
N ASN A 30 -15.67 -9.04 -1.49
CA ASN A 30 -16.33 -9.03 -0.17
C ASN A 30 -17.06 -7.72 0.12
N MET A 31 -16.83 -6.67 -0.67
CA MET A 31 -17.35 -5.33 -0.48
C MET A 31 -17.64 -4.71 -1.85
N GLU A 32 -18.84 -4.17 -2.02
CA GLU A 32 -19.20 -3.45 -3.24
C GLU A 32 -18.47 -2.09 -3.28
N ILE A 33 -17.65 -1.89 -4.31
CA ILE A 33 -16.91 -0.65 -4.56
C ILE A 33 -16.98 -0.33 -6.05
N SER A 34 -17.01 0.96 -6.39
CA SER A 34 -16.97 1.37 -7.79
C SER A 34 -15.60 1.09 -8.42
N GLU A 35 -15.53 1.07 -9.76
CA GLU A 35 -14.26 0.90 -10.47
C GLU A 35 -13.27 2.05 -10.18
N SER A 36 -13.77 3.28 -10.06
CA SER A 36 -12.97 4.43 -9.65
C SER A 36 -12.41 4.29 -8.24
N ASP A 37 -13.23 3.79 -7.31
CA ASP A 37 -12.80 3.55 -5.93
C ASP A 37 -11.77 2.44 -5.83
N ALA A 38 -11.96 1.35 -6.60
CA ALA A 38 -11.00 0.26 -6.70
C ALA A 38 -9.65 0.76 -7.24
N THR A 39 -9.67 1.58 -8.29
CA THR A 39 -8.45 2.19 -8.87
C THR A 39 -7.75 3.11 -7.87
N PHE A 40 -8.51 3.96 -7.15
CA PHE A 40 -7.96 4.82 -6.11
C PHE A 40 -7.33 4.00 -4.97
N LEU A 41 -8.03 2.95 -4.52
CA LEU A 41 -7.57 2.08 -3.45
C LEU A 41 -6.32 1.32 -3.85
N GLU A 42 -6.26 0.80 -5.09
CA GLU A 42 -5.10 0.06 -5.60
C GLU A 42 -3.84 0.93 -5.55
N LYS A 43 -3.94 2.14 -6.12
CA LYS A 43 -2.84 3.11 -6.14
C LYS A 43 -2.42 3.51 -4.72
N THR A 44 -3.38 3.69 -3.83
CA THR A 44 -3.11 4.06 -2.43
C THR A 44 -2.37 2.95 -1.70
N LEU A 45 -2.80 1.70 -1.84
CA LEU A 45 -2.16 0.54 -1.21
C LEU A 45 -0.79 0.24 -1.84
N TYR A 46 -0.66 0.31 -3.16
CA TYR A 46 0.63 0.18 -3.85
C TYR A 46 1.65 1.17 -3.28
N ASN A 47 1.31 2.45 -3.21
CA ASN A 47 2.20 3.49 -2.71
C ASN A 47 2.60 3.26 -1.25
N LYS A 48 1.66 2.80 -0.40
CA LYS A 48 1.94 2.41 0.99
C LYS A 48 2.99 1.29 1.04
N TYR A 49 2.79 0.22 0.28
CA TYR A 49 3.70 -0.94 0.30
C TYR A 49 5.08 -0.60 -0.26
N ALA A 50 5.14 0.08 -1.40
CA ALA A 50 6.40 0.48 -2.04
C ALA A 50 7.19 1.45 -1.14
N THR A 51 6.50 2.41 -0.51
CA THR A 51 7.15 3.35 0.42
C THR A 51 7.64 2.66 1.69
N ASN A 52 6.89 1.70 2.22
CA ASN A 52 7.36 0.92 3.38
C ASN A 52 8.57 0.07 3.01
N ALA A 53 8.55 -0.57 1.84
CA ALA A 53 9.68 -1.35 1.34
C ALA A 53 10.93 -0.49 1.19
N SER A 54 10.83 0.70 0.57
CA SER A 54 11.96 1.62 0.40
C SER A 54 12.48 2.17 1.73
N LYS A 55 11.60 2.36 2.72
CA LYS A 55 11.99 2.80 4.06
C LYS A 55 12.68 1.70 4.88
N ILE A 56 12.51 0.42 4.56
CA ILE A 56 12.99 -0.71 5.39
C ILE A 56 14.11 -1.51 4.72
N ARG A 57 14.02 -1.80 3.41
CA ARG A 57 14.91 -2.72 2.72
C ARG A 57 16.35 -2.20 2.73
N GLY A 58 17.29 -3.07 3.08
CA GLY A 58 18.72 -2.73 3.11
C GLY A 58 19.12 -1.78 4.24
N LYS A 59 18.21 -1.47 5.17
CA LYS A 59 18.48 -0.63 6.33
C LYS A 59 18.62 -1.49 7.59
N ASP A 60 19.60 -1.16 8.42
CA ASP A 60 19.83 -1.79 9.71
C ASP A 60 18.88 -1.21 10.78
N LEU A 61 17.58 -1.49 10.62
CA LEU A 61 16.54 -1.02 11.52
C LEU A 61 16.20 -2.07 12.56
N THR A 62 16.06 -1.62 13.80
CA THR A 62 15.50 -2.39 14.90
C THR A 62 14.03 -2.75 14.63
N PRO A 63 13.48 -3.76 15.33
CA PRO A 63 12.06 -4.11 15.24
C PRO A 63 11.12 -2.93 15.57
N ASP A 64 11.49 -2.09 16.53
CA ASP A 64 10.67 -0.95 16.96
C ASP A 64 10.65 0.18 15.92
N GLU A 65 11.76 0.45 15.25
CA GLU A 65 11.80 1.42 14.14
C GLU A 65 10.95 0.94 12.95
N LYS A 66 11.03 -0.36 12.61
CA LYS A 66 10.16 -0.95 11.59
C LYS A 66 8.68 -0.82 11.98
N LYS A 67 8.36 -1.09 13.25
CA LYS A 67 7.00 -0.95 13.80
C LYS A 67 6.49 0.49 13.70
N GLN A 68 7.34 1.48 13.96
CA GLN A 68 6.99 2.89 13.80
C GLN A 68 6.70 3.24 12.34
N ILE A 69 7.51 2.77 11.38
CA ILE A 69 7.27 2.96 9.95
C ILE A 69 5.88 2.39 9.56
N TYR A 70 5.57 1.16 9.97
CA TYR A 70 4.27 0.55 9.68
C TYR A 70 3.11 1.30 10.31
N ARG A 71 3.26 1.79 11.55
CA ARG A 71 2.23 2.58 12.24
C ARG A 71 1.98 3.92 11.54
N SER A 72 3.03 4.66 11.17
CA SER A 72 2.89 5.92 10.45
C SER A 72 2.21 5.71 9.10
N ALA A 73 2.65 4.71 8.34
CA ALA A 73 2.02 4.37 7.06
C ALA A 73 0.54 3.99 7.23
N PHE A 74 0.19 3.25 8.28
CA PHE A 74 -1.21 2.92 8.57
C PHE A 74 -2.07 4.17 8.81
N VAL A 75 -1.59 5.10 9.65
CA VAL A 75 -2.33 6.34 9.95
C VAL A 75 -2.48 7.20 8.70
N GLU A 76 -1.40 7.39 7.92
CA GLU A 76 -1.42 8.17 6.68
C GLU A 76 -2.36 7.57 5.63
N THR A 77 -2.29 6.25 5.42
CA THR A 77 -3.21 5.56 4.50
C THR A 77 -4.64 5.72 4.96
N ARG A 78 -4.93 5.49 6.25
CA ARG A 78 -6.29 5.60 6.77
C ARG A 78 -6.86 7.01 6.57
N LYS A 79 -6.05 8.05 6.81
CA LYS A 79 -6.44 9.44 6.56
C LYS A 79 -6.84 9.65 5.09
N LYS A 80 -6.00 9.21 4.14
CA LYS A 80 -6.30 9.31 2.70
C LYS A 80 -7.57 8.56 2.29
N LEU A 81 -7.81 7.38 2.87
CA LEU A 81 -9.01 6.61 2.58
C LEU A 81 -10.27 7.32 3.09
N MET A 82 -10.19 8.05 4.22
CA MET A 82 -11.32 8.82 4.76
C MET A 82 -11.70 10.04 3.90
N ASP A 83 -10.88 10.45 2.93
CA ASP A 83 -11.21 11.51 1.98
C ASP A 83 -12.17 11.02 0.86
N VAL A 84 -12.27 9.69 0.67
CA VAL A 84 -13.06 9.06 -0.41
C VAL A 84 -14.16 8.16 0.13
N PHE A 85 -13.88 7.44 1.22
CA PHE A 85 -14.76 6.45 1.81
C PHE A 85 -15.30 6.92 3.16
N SER A 86 -16.51 6.47 3.52
CA SER A 86 -17.03 6.64 4.87
C SER A 86 -16.16 5.90 5.90
N LYS A 87 -16.23 6.32 7.17
CA LYS A 87 -15.47 5.66 8.26
C LYS A 87 -15.74 4.15 8.32
N ALA A 88 -17.00 3.72 8.14
CA ALA A 88 -17.38 2.31 8.17
C ALA A 88 -16.71 1.52 7.04
N GLN A 89 -16.72 2.07 5.83
CA GLN A 89 -16.03 1.50 4.67
C GLN A 89 -14.52 1.43 4.89
N VAL A 90 -13.90 2.47 5.46
CA VAL A 90 -12.46 2.45 5.78
C VAL A 90 -12.12 1.36 6.82
N ASP A 91 -12.99 1.17 7.81
CA ASP A 91 -12.84 0.10 8.82
C ASP A 91 -12.89 -1.29 8.17
N GLU A 92 -13.86 -1.51 7.28
CA GLU A 92 -14.01 -2.75 6.52
C GLU A 92 -12.84 -3.01 5.57
N ILE A 93 -12.45 -2.02 4.75
CA ILE A 93 -11.28 -2.06 3.86
C ILE A 93 -10.03 -2.42 4.65
N THR A 94 -9.83 -1.83 5.83
CA THR A 94 -8.67 -2.11 6.69
C THR A 94 -8.64 -3.57 7.15
N VAL A 95 -9.80 -4.14 7.51
CA VAL A 95 -9.91 -5.53 7.93
C VAL A 95 -9.64 -6.48 6.76
N LEU A 96 -10.25 -6.21 5.61
CA LEU A 96 -10.11 -7.02 4.40
C LEU A 96 -8.68 -6.97 3.83
N GLU A 97 -8.04 -5.80 3.79
CA GLU A 97 -6.65 -5.61 3.36
C GLU A 97 -5.68 -6.47 4.18
N ARG A 98 -5.85 -6.50 5.51
CA ARG A 98 -5.05 -7.35 6.40
C ARG A 98 -5.28 -8.82 6.11
N LYS A 99 -6.53 -9.27 6.01
CA LYS A 99 -6.87 -10.67 5.72
C LYS A 99 -6.28 -11.14 4.39
N ALA A 100 -6.32 -10.29 3.35
CA ALA A 100 -5.78 -10.60 2.03
C ALA A 100 -4.27 -10.88 2.02
N ASN A 101 -3.53 -10.34 3.00
CA ASN A 101 -2.07 -10.40 3.06
C ASN A 101 -1.53 -11.19 4.28
N THR A 102 -2.38 -11.92 5.00
CA THR A 102 -2.02 -12.69 6.21
C THR A 102 -2.11 -14.21 5.99
N LYS A 103 -1.98 -14.67 4.74
CA LYS A 103 -1.89 -16.10 4.41
C LYS A 103 -0.44 -16.54 4.21
#